data_AF-A0A9D9EIN3-F1
#
_entry.id   AF-A0A9D9EIN3-F1
#
_cell.length_a   1.000
_cell.length_b   1.000
_cell.length_c   1.000
_cell.angle_alpha   90.00
_cell.angle_beta   90.00
_cell.angle_gamma   90.00
#
_symmetry.space_group_name_H-M   'P 1'
#
loop_
_entity.id
_entity.type
_entity.pdbx_description
1 polymer ?
#
loop_
_entity_poly.entity_id
_entity_poly.type
_entity_poly.pdbx_seq_one_letter_code
_entity_poly.pdbx_strand_id
1 'polypeptide(L)' 'DLNDNAAAVSGGEETDLSLALNFYINRYFAVKINGSYVWTGNNCNEYYKGDYFVAQARLQYVF' A
#
# COMPACT_ATOMS: atom_id res chain seq x y z
N ASP A 1 0.78 -12.81 18.26
CA ASP A 1 0.68 -11.37 18.52
C ASP A 1 2.09 -10.88 18.78
N LEU A 2 2.59 -9.89 18.02
CA LEU A 2 3.97 -9.41 18.14
C LEU A 2 4.09 -8.24 19.14
N ASN A 3 3.00 -7.86 19.79
CA ASN A 3 2.97 -6.82 20.82
C ASN A 3 3.13 -7.44 22.21
N ASP A 4 4.20 -7.07 22.90
CA ASP A 4 4.41 -7.40 24.31
C ASP A 4 4.38 -6.11 25.15
N ASN A 5 3.23 -5.89 25.80
CA ASN A 5 3.02 -4.75 26.68
C ASN A 5 3.92 -4.77 27.94
N ALA A 6 4.41 -5.93 28.37
CA ALA A 6 5.33 -6.02 29.50
C ALA A 6 6.76 -5.61 29.13
N ALA A 7 7.13 -5.75 27.85
CA ALA A 7 8.42 -5.36 27.31
C ALA A 7 8.44 -3.96 26.65
N ALA A 8 7.30 -3.26 26.60
CA ALA A 8 7.10 -1.99 25.90
C ALA A 8 7.49 -2.03 24.40
N VAL A 9 7.44 -3.22 23.79
CA VAL A 9 7.69 -3.42 22.37
C VAL A 9 6.34 -3.53 21.68
N SER A 10 5.96 -2.48 20.94
CA SER A 10 4.87 -2.58 19.97
C SER A 10 5.45 -2.61 18.56
N GLY A 11 4.91 -3.50 17.72
CA GLY A 11 5.14 -3.44 16.28
C GLY A 11 4.61 -2.12 15.73
N GLY A 12 5.32 -1.57 14.74
CA GLY A 12 4.87 -0.36 14.05
C GLY A 12 3.48 -0.60 13.44
N GLU A 13 2.57 0.31 13.72
CA GLU A 13 1.24 0.29 13.13
C GLU A 13 1.29 1.01 11.78
N GLU A 14 0.92 0.34 10.70
CA GLU A 14 0.70 0.96 9.39
C GLU A 14 -0.73 0.67 8.94
N THR A 15 -1.43 1.70 8.47
CA THR A 15 -2.73 1.58 7.83
C THR A 15 -2.60 2.03 6.39
N ASP A 16 -3.05 1.22 5.43
CA ASP A 16 -3.09 1.61 4.04
C ASP A 16 -4.52 1.64 3.49
N LEU A 17 -4.79 2.60 2.61
CA LEU A 17 -5.98 2.63 1.77
C LEU A 17 -5.54 2.58 0.32
N SER A 18 -5.89 1.48 -0.33
CA SER A 18 -5.54 1.21 -1.72
C SER A 18 -6.78 1.24 -2.61
N LEU A 19 -6.76 2.05 -3.66
CA LEU A 19 -7.78 2.14 -4.69
C LEU A 19 -7.21 1.73 -6.04
N ALA A 20 -7.95 0.90 -6.78
CA ALA A 20 -7.51 0.32 -8.03
C ALA A 20 -8.61 0.40 -9.10
N LEU A 21 -8.25 0.87 -10.29
CA LEU A 21 -9.09 0.88 -11.47
C LEU A 21 -8.53 -0.10 -12.51
N ASN A 22 -9.38 -0.98 -13.01
CA ASN A 22 -9.04 -1.98 -14.01
C ASN A 22 -9.82 -1.68 -15.30
N PHE A 23 -9.11 -1.28 -16.36
CA PHE A 23 -9.66 -0.98 -17.67
C PHE A 23 -9.33 -2.11 -18.64
N TYR A 24 -10.35 -2.80 -19.13
CA TYR A 24 -10.19 -3.81 -20.16
C TYR A 24 -10.47 -3.15 -21.51
N ILE A 25 -9.41 -2.81 -22.24
CA ILE A 25 -9.52 -2.15 -23.54
C ILE A 25 -10.02 -3.16 -24.57
N ASN A 26 -9.44 -4.36 -24.56
CA ASN A 26 -9.76 -5.46 -25.45
C ASN A 26 -9.47 -6.79 -24.75
N ARG A 27 -9.92 -7.90 -25.36
CA ARG A 27 -9.60 -9.26 -24.92
C ARG A 27 -8.08 -9.54 -24.79
N TYR A 28 -7.25 -8.74 -25.45
CA TYR A 28 -5.79 -8.85 -25.42
C TYR A 28 -5.08 -7.79 -24.56
N PHE A 29 -5.74 -6.67 -24.22
CA PHE A 29 -5.08 -5.54 -23.56
C PHE A 29 -5.91 -5.04 -22.39
N ALA A 30 -5.28 -4.96 -21.21
CA ALA A 30 -5.84 -4.35 -20.02
C ALA A 30 -4.85 -3.34 -19.42
N VAL A 31 -5.38 -2.28 -18.83
CA VAL A 31 -4.64 -1.26 -18.10
C VAL A 31 -5.14 -1.25 -16.67
N LYS A 32 -4.23 -1.28 -15.70
CA LYS A 32 -4.55 -1.19 -14.28
C LYS A 32 -3.87 0.03 -13.71
N ILE A 33 -4.63 0.88 -13.02
CA ILE A 33 -4.13 2.06 -12.33
C ILE A 33 -4.45 1.87 -10.86
N ASN A 34 -3.44 1.92 -10.01
CA ASN A 34 -3.56 1.78 -8.57
C ASN A 34 -3.03 3.05 -7.90
N GLY A 35 -3.72 3.52 -6.89
CA GLY A 35 -3.27 4.56 -5.98
C GLY A 35 -3.44 4.07 -4.56
N SER A 36 -2.36 4.05 -3.80
CA SER A 36 -2.34 3.64 -2.40
C SER A 36 -1.87 4.80 -1.56
N TYR A 37 -2.61 5.11 -0.50
CA TYR A 37 -2.21 6.06 0.52
C TYR A 37 -1.87 5.27 1.78
N VAL A 38 -0.67 5.46 2.30
CA VAL A 38 -0.18 4.76 3.49
C VAL A 38 -0.05 5.78 4.61
N TRP A 39 -0.73 5.52 5.72
CA TRP A 39 -0.60 6.24 6.98
C TRP A 39 0.30 5.44 7.91
N THR A 40 1.42 6.04 8.26
CA THR A 40 2.35 5.50 9.25
C THR A 40 1.90 5.90 10.66
N GLY A 41 1.54 4.90 11.46
CA GLY A 41 1.12 5.04 12.86
C GLY A 41 2.28 4.98 13.84
N ASN A 42 1.96 4.76 15.12
CA ASN A 42 2.94 4.80 16.20
C ASN A 42 3.98 3.66 16.09
N ASN A 43 5.19 3.94 16.59
CA ASN A 43 6.34 3.02 16.61
C ASN A 43 6.93 2.63 15.23
N CYS A 44 6.68 3.42 14.19
CA CYS A 44 7.45 3.36 12.94
C CYS A 44 8.82 4.05 13.07
N ASN A 45 9.83 3.50 12.38
CA ASN A 45 11.20 4.04 12.32
C ASN A 45 11.18 5.53 11.92
N GLU A 46 12.08 6.36 12.46
CA GLU A 46 12.05 7.82 12.29
C GLU A 46 12.13 8.30 10.84
N TYR A 47 12.64 7.46 9.94
CA TYR A 47 12.67 7.68 8.49
C TYR A 47 11.32 7.50 7.78
N TYR A 48 10.35 6.84 8.42
CA TYR A 48 9.02 6.51 7.92
C TYR A 48 7.92 7.20 8.74
N LYS A 49 8.14 8.47 9.13
CA LYS A 49 7.15 9.26 9.89
C LYS A 49 6.16 10.03 9.01
N GLY A 50 6.25 9.90 7.69
CA GLY A 50 5.46 10.68 6.74
C GLY A 50 4.47 9.83 5.99
N ASP A 51 3.21 10.27 5.98
CA ASP A 51 2.20 9.72 5.08
C ASP A 51 2.70 9.81 3.63
N TYR A 52 2.64 8.71 2.90
CA TYR A 52 3.11 8.67 1.52
C TYR A 52 2.06 8.10 0.58
N PHE A 53 1.97 8.72 -0.59
CA PHE A 53 1.09 8.30 -1.67
C PHE A 53 1.90 7.57 -2.75
N VAL A 54 1.45 6.37 -3.10
CA VAL A 54 2.04 5.55 -4.16
C VAL A 54 1.05 5.43 -5.31
N ALA A 55 1.42 5.97 -6.47
CA ALA A 55 0.72 5.69 -7.71
C ALA A 55 1.46 4.61 -8.51
N GLN A 56 0.71 3.64 -9.04
CA GLN A 56 1.24 2.59 -9.90
C GLN A 56 0.34 2.42 -11.12
N ALA A 57 0.94 2.35 -12.31
CA ALA A 57 0.26 1.97 -13.54
C ALA A 57 0.85 0.65 -14.06
N ARG A 58 -0.01 -0.23 -14.57
CA ARG A 58 0.38 -1.51 -15.18
C ARG A 58 -0.35 -1.70 -16.50
N LEU A 59 0.41 -1.92 -17.56
CA LEU A 59 -0.10 -2.40 -18.84
C LEU A 59 0.00 -3.93 -18.86
N GLN A 60 -1.10 -4.61 -19.16
CA GLN A 60 -1.17 -6.06 -19.24
C GLN A 60 -1.60 -6.47 -20.64
N TYR A 61 -0.78 -7.31 -21.28
CA TYR A 61 -1.10 -7.98 -22.53
C TYR A 61 -1.39 -9.45 -22.24
N VAL A 62 -2.52 -9.97 -22.75
CA VAL A 62 -2.96 -11.36 -22.59
C VAL A 62 -3.02 -11.98 -23.98
N PHE A 63 -2.30 -13.08 -24.17
CA PHE A 63 -2.18 -13.84 -25.42
C PHE A 63 -3.08 -15.08 -25.41
#